data_AF-A0A7K4AHP6-F1
#
_entry.id   AF-A0A7K4AHP6-F1
#
_cell.length_a   1.000
_cell.length_b   1.000
_cell.length_c   1.000
_cell.angle_alpha   90.00
_cell.angle_beta   90.00
_cell.angle_gamma   90.00
#
_symmetry.space_group_name_H-M   'P 1'
#
loop_
_entity.id
_entity.type
_entity.pdbx_description
1 polymer ?
#
loop_
_entity_poly.entity_id
_entity_poly.type
_entity_poly.pdbx_seq_one_letter_code
_entity_poly.pdbx_strand_id
1 'polypeptide(L)'
;MSNNDEDLSSFLMDFGFTEDELFAVTYELDSYRSIPGTTVKRYLNRILQNIKEGDREAFLKGIMVGVVIRKAADSMVEPELTEEEIRVAKEIERHRFSD
;
A
#
# COMPACT_ATOMS: atom_id res chain seq x y z
N MET A 1 -1.07 -10.01 -10.29
CA MET A 1 -0.92 -9.10 -9.13
C MET A 1 -2.18 -8.24 -9.11
N SER A 2 -2.71 -7.93 -7.93
CA SER A 2 -3.92 -7.10 -7.80
C SER A 2 -3.57 -5.64 -8.10
N ASN A 3 -4.45 -4.85 -8.74
CA ASN A 3 -4.23 -3.42 -9.01
C ASN A 3 -3.67 -2.67 -7.78
N ASN A 4 -4.19 -2.96 -6.58
CA ASN A 4 -3.74 -2.30 -5.33
C ASN A 4 -2.26 -2.48 -4.97
N ASP A 5 -1.57 -3.50 -5.49
CA ASP A 5 -0.15 -3.71 -5.18
C ASP A 5 0.77 -2.90 -6.14
N GLU A 6 0.30 -2.61 -7.36
CA GLU A 6 0.94 -1.65 -8.28
C GLU A 6 0.76 -0.21 -7.76
N ASP A 7 -0.41 0.12 -7.20
CA ASP A 7 -0.68 1.45 -6.61
C ASP A 7 0.22 1.73 -5.40
N LEU A 8 0.40 0.75 -4.51
CA LEU A 8 1.28 0.89 -3.35
C LEU A 8 2.76 1.01 -3.74
N SER A 9 3.20 0.23 -4.73
CA SER A 9 4.59 0.27 -5.20
C SER A 9 4.90 1.62 -5.84
N SER A 10 4.00 2.13 -6.68
CA SER A 10 4.11 3.46 -7.30
C SER A 10 4.10 4.57 -6.24
N PHE A 11 3.20 4.50 -5.27
CA PHE A 11 3.17 5.44 -4.15
C PHE A 11 4.50 5.48 -3.39
N LEU A 12 5.11 4.34 -3.11
CA LEU A 12 6.40 4.30 -2.41
C LEU A 12 7.56 4.82 -3.26
N MET A 13 7.53 4.61 -4.58
CA MET A 13 8.52 5.20 -5.48
C MET A 13 8.53 6.74 -5.43
N ASP A 14 7.36 7.38 -5.24
CA ASP A 14 7.27 8.84 -5.09
C ASP A 14 7.98 9.38 -3.83
N PHE A 15 8.22 8.52 -2.83
CA PHE A 15 9.02 8.85 -1.63
C PHE A 15 10.52 8.57 -1.82
N GLY A 16 10.94 8.14 -3.01
CA GLY A 16 12.34 7.93 -3.38
C GLY A 16 12.86 6.51 -3.20
N PHE A 17 11.98 5.53 -2.97
CA PHE A 17 12.37 4.11 -2.96
C PHE A 17 12.53 3.57 -4.39
N THR A 18 13.56 2.75 -4.61
CA THR A 18 13.82 2.11 -5.90
C THR A 18 12.99 0.83 -6.07
N GLU A 19 12.76 0.44 -7.33
CA GLU A 19 12.07 -0.81 -7.65
C GLU A 19 12.76 -2.04 -7.03
N ASP A 20 14.09 -2.07 -7.06
CA ASP A 20 14.90 -3.14 -6.47
C ASP A 20 14.70 -3.26 -4.94
N GLU A 21 14.66 -2.12 -4.24
CA GLU A 21 14.40 -2.07 -2.79
C GLU A 21 12.99 -2.60 -2.47
N LEU A 22 12.00 -2.18 -3.24
CA LEU A 22 10.61 -2.62 -3.06
C LEU A 22 10.45 -4.11 -3.36
N PHE A 23 11.11 -4.62 -4.41
CA PHE A 23 11.08 -6.04 -4.76
C PHE A 23 11.73 -6.90 -3.68
N ALA A 24 12.90 -6.49 -3.19
CA ALA A 24 13.62 -7.21 -2.14
C ALA A 24 12.77 -7.35 -0.87
N VAL A 25 12.13 -6.26 -0.44
CA VAL A 25 11.26 -6.26 0.75
C VAL A 25 10.01 -7.09 0.52
N THR A 26 9.36 -6.96 -0.64
CA THR A 26 8.15 -7.73 -0.96
C THR A 26 8.44 -9.23 -0.98
N TYR A 27 9.57 -9.64 -1.55
CA TYR A 27 10.00 -11.03 -1.55
C TYR A 27 10.22 -11.57 -0.13
N GLU A 28 10.85 -10.78 0.73
CA GLU A 28 11.06 -11.15 2.13
C GLU A 28 9.73 -11.27 2.90
N LEU A 29 8.81 -10.32 2.71
CA LEU A 29 7.50 -10.32 3.34
C LEU A 29 6.62 -11.48 2.89
N ASP A 30 6.77 -11.93 1.65
CA ASP A 30 6.05 -13.09 1.11
C ASP A 30 6.73 -14.43 1.39
N SER A 31 7.93 -14.43 1.99
CA SER A 31 8.69 -15.65 2.29
C SER A 31 7.90 -16.67 3.13
N TYR A 32 6.95 -16.23 3.96
CA TYR A 32 6.09 -17.16 4.71
C TYR A 32 5.25 -18.07 3.81
N ARG A 33 4.91 -17.62 2.60
CA ARG A 33 4.14 -18.37 1.60
C ARG A 33 4.95 -19.52 1.01
N SER A 34 6.28 -19.45 1.06
CA SER A 34 7.15 -20.53 0.58
C SER A 34 7.22 -21.72 1.54
N ILE A 35 6.70 -21.58 2.77
CA ILE A 35 6.68 -22.64 3.78
C ILE A 35 5.30 -23.32 3.77
N PRO A 36 5.19 -24.59 3.31
CA PRO A 36 3.91 -25.29 3.24
C PRO A 36 3.17 -25.33 4.59
N GLY A 37 1.88 -25.01 4.57
CA GLY A 37 1.04 -25.02 5.78
C GLY A 37 1.33 -23.89 6.78
N THR A 38 2.17 -22.91 6.42
CA THR A 38 2.39 -21.71 7.22
C THR A 38 1.39 -20.63 6.85
N THR A 39 0.79 -20.02 7.87
CA THR A 39 -0.06 -18.83 7.71
C THR A 39 0.71 -17.60 8.17
N VAL A 40 0.30 -16.41 7.72
CA VAL A 40 0.89 -15.15 8.17
C VAL A 40 0.86 -15.03 9.70
N LYS A 41 -0.21 -15.53 10.34
CA LYS A 41 -0.34 -15.59 11.81
C LYS A 41 0.74 -16.47 12.45
N ARG A 42 1.00 -17.65 11.90
CA ARG A 42 2.06 -18.55 12.41
C ARG A 42 3.44 -17.94 12.23
N TYR A 43 3.66 -17.29 11.09
CA TYR A 43 4.92 -16.61 10.79
C TYR A 43 5.16 -15.42 11.72
N LEU A 44 4.17 -14.56 11.92
CA LEU A 44 4.24 -13.44 12.87
C LEU A 44 4.49 -13.92 14.30
N ASN A 45 3.78 -14.97 14.75
CA ASN A 45 4.03 -15.54 16.07
C ASN A 45 5.47 -16.03 16.23
N ARG A 46 6.05 -16.64 15.19
CA ARG A 46 7.45 -17.05 15.19
C ARG A 46 8.39 -15.86 15.29
N ILE A 47 8.15 -14.77 14.56
CA ILE A 47 8.95 -13.54 14.69
C ILE A 47 8.86 -12.99 16.11
N LEU A 48 7.65 -12.84 16.64
CA LEU A 48 7.41 -12.29 17.97
C LEU A 48 8.03 -13.10 19.12
N GLN A 49 8.27 -14.41 18.91
CA GLN A 49 8.95 -15.28 19.86
C GLN A 49 10.48 -15.19 19.78
N ASN A 50 11.04 -14.79 18.63
CA ASN A 50 12.48 -14.79 18.38
C ASN A 50 13.09 -13.38 18.33
N ILE A 51 12.26 -12.34 18.24
CA ILE A 51 12.71 -10.96 18.28
C ILE A 51 13.24 -10.61 19.68
N LYS A 52 14.36 -9.90 19.74
CA LYS A 52 14.91 -9.42 21.00
C LYS A 52 13.98 -8.37 21.59
N GLU A 53 13.93 -8.29 22.92
CA GLU A 53 13.03 -7.37 23.62
C GLU A 53 13.22 -5.90 23.19
N GLY A 54 14.46 -5.48 22.95
CA GLY A 54 14.78 -4.13 22.44
C GLY A 54 14.36 -3.87 20.99
N ASP A 55 14.19 -4.91 20.19
CA ASP A 55 13.84 -4.78 18.76
C ASP A 55 12.31 -4.83 18.53
N ARG A 56 11.55 -5.27 19.55
CA ARG A 56 10.09 -5.44 19.48
C ARG A 56 9.36 -4.12 19.17
N GLU A 57 9.82 -3.02 19.77
CA GLU A 57 9.23 -1.69 19.54
C GLU A 57 9.45 -1.22 18.10
N ALA A 58 10.66 -1.40 17.57
CA ALA A 58 11.00 -1.06 16.19
C ALA A 58 10.16 -1.88 15.19
N PHE A 59 10.00 -3.18 15.45
CA PHE A 59 9.15 -4.05 14.65
C PHE A 59 7.67 -3.61 14.66
N LEU A 60 7.14 -3.27 15.84
CA LEU A 60 5.77 -2.77 15.96
C LEU A 60 5.59 -1.43 15.21
N LYS A 61 6.56 -0.51 15.33
CA LYS A 61 6.56 0.75 14.56
C LYS A 61 6.54 0.48 13.06
N GLY A 62 7.35 -0.46 12.58
CA GLY A 62 7.35 -0.88 11.17
C GLY A 62 5.99 -1.35 10.68
N ILE A 63 5.32 -2.23 11.45
CA ILE A 63 3.95 -2.69 11.13
C ILE A 63 2.97 -1.51 11.07
N MET A 64 2.99 -0.63 12.07
CA MET A 64 2.07 0.51 12.13
C MET A 64 2.29 1.47 10.96
N VAL A 65 3.55 1.76 10.62
CA VAL A 65 3.90 2.59 9.46
C VAL A 65 3.37 1.95 8.17
N GLY A 66 3.56 0.65 7.98
CA GLY A 66 3.02 -0.06 6.81
C GLY A 66 1.50 0.03 6.69
N VAL A 67 0.77 -0.09 7.81
CA VAL A 67 -0.70 0.07 7.83
C VAL A 67 -1.11 1.50 7.46
N VAL A 68 -0.42 2.51 7.99
CA VAL A 68 -0.71 3.92 7.69
C VAL A 68 -0.44 4.23 6.21
N ILE A 69 0.69 3.74 5.67
CA ILE A 69 1.04 3.87 4.26
C ILE A 69 -0.02 3.23 3.37
N ARG A 70 -0.44 1.99 3.65
CA ARG A 70 -1.48 1.31 2.86
C ARG A 70 -2.79 2.11 2.88
N LYS A 71 -3.19 2.62 4.05
CA LYS A 71 -4.38 3.46 4.17
C LYS A 71 -4.26 4.77 3.40
N ALA A 72 -3.07 5.38 3.39
CA ALA A 72 -2.80 6.58 2.61
C ALA A 72 -2.88 6.29 1.10
N ALA A 73 -2.24 5.22 0.64
CA ALA A 73 -2.30 4.76 -0.75
C ALA A 73 -3.75 4.47 -1.19
N ASP A 74 -4.52 3.72 -0.38
CA ASP A 74 -5.93 3.43 -0.66
C ASP A 74 -6.80 4.71 -0.71
N SER A 75 -6.42 5.78 0.01
CA SER A 75 -7.13 7.07 0.00
C SER A 75 -6.74 8.01 -1.14
N MET A 76 -5.65 7.73 -1.84
CA MET A 76 -5.19 8.50 -3.00
C MET A 76 -5.82 8.05 -4.32
N VAL A 77 -6.51 6.91 -4.31
CA VAL A 77 -7.42 6.55 -5.40
C VAL A 77 -8.59 7.54 -5.32
N GLU A 78 -8.57 8.58 -6.16
CA GLU A 78 -9.72 9.46 -6.32
C GLU A 78 -10.94 8.60 -6.65
N PRO A 79 -12.07 8.76 -5.94
CA PRO A 79 -13.29 8.05 -6.31
C PRO A 79 -13.65 8.41 -7.75
N GLU A 80 -13.97 7.39 -8.56
CA GLU A 80 -14.48 7.64 -9.91
C GLU A 80 -15.67 8.61 -9.83
N LEU A 81 -15.60 9.69 -10.62
CA LEU A 81 -16.68 10.66 -10.69
C LEU A 81 -17.98 9.94 -11.04
N THR A 82 -19.03 10.22 -10.28
CA THR A 82 -20.36 9.75 -10.60
C THR A 82 -20.83 10.30 -11.95
N GLU A 83 -21.78 9.64 -12.61
CA GLU A 83 -22.35 10.13 -13.88
C GLU A 83 -22.89 11.56 -13.78
N GLU A 84 -23.35 11.95 -12.59
CA GLU A 84 -23.82 13.30 -12.28
C GLU A 84 -22.65 14.30 -12.22
N GLU A 85 -21.56 13.97 -11.54
CA GLU A 85 -20.35 14.80 -11.48
C GLU A 85 -19.68 14.96 -12.84
N ILE A 86 -19.65 13.89 -13.66
CA ILE A 86 -19.19 13.94 -15.05
C ILE A 86 -20.07 14.88 -15.88
N ARG A 87 -21.38 14.87 -15.66
CA ARG A 87 -22.34 15.75 -16.36
C ARG A 87 -22.12 17.22 -15.99
N VAL A 88 -21.96 17.49 -14.70
CA VAL A 88 -21.69 18.84 -14.17
C VAL A 88 -20.35 19.36 -14.70
N ALA A 89 -19.29 18.56 -14.69
CA ALA A 89 -17.99 18.94 -15.24
C ALA A 89 -18.07 19.33 -16.73
N LYS A 90 -18.80 18.55 -17.53
CA LYS A 90 -19.05 18.84 -18.97
C LYS A 90 -19.90 20.09 -19.21
N GLU A 91 -20.78 20.44 -18.27
CA GLU A 91 -21.60 21.65 -18.36
C GLU A 91 -20.79 22.89 -17.98
N ILE A 92 -19.95 22.80 -16.95
CA ILE A 92 -18.99 23.85 -16.58
C ILE A 92 -18.02 24.14 -17.73
N GLU A 93 -17.44 23.12 -18.37
CA GLU A 93 -16.59 23.33 -19.55
C GLU A 93 -17.31 24.02 -20.69
N ARG A 94 -18.54 23.60 -21.02
CA ARG A 94 -19.33 24.24 -22.08
C ARG A 94 -19.58 25.73 -21.82
N HIS A 95 -19.86 26.11 -20.58
CA HIS A 95 -20.01 27.51 -20.21
C HIS A 95 -18.68 28.28 -20.24
N ARG A 96 -17.55 27.62 -19.94
CA ARG A 96 -16.22 28.24 -19.96
C ARG A 96 -15.69 28.57 -21.36
N PHE A 97 -16.19 27.87 -22.39
CA PHE A 97 -15.84 28.10 -23.80
C PHE A 97 -16.92 28.89 -24.58
N SER A 98 -17.93 29.42 -23.87
CA SER A 98 -19.03 30.21 -24.46
C SER A 98 -18.92 31.72 -24.20
N ASP A 99 -17.85 32.18 -23.54
CA ASP A 99 -17.41 33.58 -23.41
C ASP A 99 -16.10 33.79 -24.18
#